data_AF-A0A9R0KD13-F1
#
_entry.id   AF-A0A9R0KD13-F1
#
_cell.length_a   1.000
_cell.length_b   1.000
_cell.length_c   1.000
_cell.angle_alpha   90.00
_cell.angle_beta   90.00
_cell.angle_gamma   90.00
#
_symmetry.space_group_name_H-M   'P 1'
#
loop_
_entity.id
_entity.type
_entity.pdbx_description
1 polymer ?
#
loop_
_entity_poly.entity_id
_entity_poly.type
_entity_poly.pdbx_seq_one_letter_code
_entity_poly.pdbx_strand_id
1 'polypeptide(L)'
;MVIQVDLGDVSEIGKLACDGSLANGEMIMCVSHPHNLVGSFYVGHAVYQCVNDATVPLRDDPSTCGGYVSTALTNTPQYRQLGHVCNKKNFRCFDQEDICKFEELNPLLPIIQCNRLNFREGCSGSPVFNTKGEIVGMLICEVNSCDIALHVTVLKEFLSEALVKMNVSQEGKEGRREHELHSMRRNKKGKKSNNTATATEPEGGANHKAVATT
;
A
#
# COMPACT_ATOMS: atom_id res chain seq x y z
N MET A 1 -16.79 -36.38 3.28
CA MET A 1 -16.03 -35.97 2.09
C MET A 1 -14.75 -35.32 2.59
N VAL A 2 -13.61 -35.99 2.45
CA VAL A 2 -12.30 -35.44 2.80
C VAL A 2 -11.75 -34.86 1.51
N ILE A 3 -11.69 -33.53 1.41
CA ILE A 3 -11.03 -32.87 0.29
C ILE A 3 -9.55 -32.87 0.64
N GLN A 4 -8.81 -33.79 0.02
CA GLN A 4 -7.36 -33.81 0.09
C GLN A 4 -6.86 -32.81 -0.94
N VAL A 5 -6.53 -31.60 -0.48
CA VAL A 5 -5.90 -30.58 -1.32
C VAL A 5 -4.41 -30.87 -1.32
N ASP A 6 -3.89 -31.30 -2.47
CA ASP A 6 -2.46 -31.40 -2.69
C ASP A 6 -1.94 -29.96 -2.80
N LEU A 7 -1.49 -29.43 -1.66
CA LEU A 7 -0.81 -28.15 -1.61
C LEU A 7 0.56 -28.40 -2.24
N GLY A 8 0.66 -28.15 -3.55
CA GLY A 8 1.96 -27.94 -4.18
C GLY A 8 2.80 -26.93 -3.39
N ASP A 9 4.07 -26.77 -3.76
CA ASP A 9 5.04 -25.95 -3.03
C ASP A 9 4.42 -24.65 -2.46
N VAL A 10 4.16 -24.64 -1.14
CA VAL A 10 3.37 -23.61 -0.43
C VAL A 10 4.05 -22.23 -0.52
N SER A 11 5.31 -22.21 -0.97
CA SER A 11 6.09 -21.02 -1.26
C SER A 11 5.54 -20.15 -2.41
N GLU A 12 4.56 -20.65 -3.18
CA GLU A 12 4.01 -19.97 -4.37
C GLU A 12 2.69 -19.21 -4.12
N ILE A 13 1.97 -19.51 -3.04
CA ILE A 13 0.64 -18.91 -2.76
C ILE A 13 0.78 -17.50 -2.19
N GLY A 14 -0.08 -16.58 -2.64
CA GLY A 14 -0.15 -15.23 -2.07
C GLY A 14 0.90 -14.27 -2.59
N LYS A 15 1.63 -14.62 -3.66
CA LYS A 15 2.42 -13.67 -4.44
C LYS A 15 1.48 -12.75 -5.23
N LEU A 16 1.86 -11.49 -5.42
CA LEU A 16 1.17 -10.62 -6.38
C LEU A 16 1.30 -11.24 -7.77
N ALA A 17 0.20 -11.34 -8.50
CA ALA A 17 0.19 -11.91 -9.84
C ALA A 17 1.15 -11.13 -10.74
N CYS A 18 2.06 -11.83 -11.44
CA CYS A 18 2.94 -11.20 -12.43
C CYS A 18 2.12 -10.61 -13.59
N ASP A 19 1.12 -11.38 -14.01
CA ASP A 19 0.09 -11.03 -14.97
C ASP A 19 -1.25 -10.89 -14.23
N GLY A 20 -1.68 -9.64 -14.00
CA GLY A 20 -2.94 -9.34 -13.31
C GLY A 20 -4.20 -9.56 -14.15
N SER A 21 -4.06 -10.08 -15.38
CA SER A 21 -5.21 -10.33 -16.25
C SER A 21 -6.16 -11.36 -15.67
N LEU A 22 -7.44 -11.17 -15.97
CA LEU A 22 -8.52 -12.08 -15.63
C LEU A 22 -9.43 -12.20 -16.85
N ALA A 23 -9.83 -13.41 -17.20
CA ALA A 23 -10.85 -13.62 -18.20
C ALA A 23 -12.24 -13.22 -17.67
N ASN A 24 -13.15 -12.88 -18.58
CA ASN A 24 -14.55 -12.69 -18.22
C ASN A 24 -15.12 -14.00 -17.67
N GLY A 25 -15.71 -13.93 -16.48
CA GLY A 25 -16.26 -15.08 -15.77
C GLY A 25 -15.20 -15.93 -15.08
N GLU A 26 -13.93 -15.51 -15.05
CA GLU A 26 -12.89 -16.26 -14.36
C GLU A 26 -13.19 -16.36 -12.86
N MET A 27 -13.01 -17.57 -12.32
CA MET A 27 -13.20 -17.83 -10.90
C MET A 27 -12.14 -17.10 -10.08
N ILE A 28 -12.60 -16.43 -9.04
CA ILE A 28 -11.74 -15.74 -8.08
C ILE A 28 -12.10 -16.18 -6.66
N MET A 29 -11.11 -16.13 -5.78
CA MET A 29 -11.27 -16.45 -4.37
C MET A 29 -10.89 -15.24 -3.53
N CYS A 30 -11.60 -15.00 -2.43
CA CYS A 30 -11.27 -13.99 -1.44
C CYS A 30 -11.15 -14.66 -0.07
N VAL A 31 -10.13 -14.29 0.69
CA VAL A 31 -9.94 -14.76 2.08
C VAL A 31 -10.13 -13.58 3.00
N SER A 32 -11.11 -13.67 3.90
CA SER A 32 -11.60 -12.50 4.64
C SER A 32 -12.09 -12.81 6.06
N HIS A 33 -12.44 -11.75 6.79
CA HIS A 33 -12.86 -11.78 8.19
C HIS A 33 -14.21 -11.09 8.36
N PRO A 34 -15.30 -11.70 7.85
CA PRO A 34 -16.63 -11.13 7.93
C PRO A 34 -17.10 -11.09 9.39
N HIS A 35 -17.46 -9.90 9.88
CA HIS A 35 -17.89 -9.67 11.26
C HIS A 35 -16.91 -10.26 12.29
N ASN A 36 -17.30 -11.36 12.95
CA ASN A 36 -16.55 -12.05 14.00
C ASN A 36 -15.92 -13.38 13.53
N LEU A 37 -16.03 -13.72 12.24
CA LEU A 37 -15.43 -14.94 11.71
C LEU A 37 -14.00 -14.67 11.25
N VAL A 38 -13.12 -15.66 11.45
CA VAL A 38 -11.71 -15.58 11.07
C VAL A 38 -11.43 -16.55 9.93
N GLY A 39 -10.76 -16.07 8.88
CA GLY A 39 -10.31 -16.91 7.76
C GLY A 39 -11.45 -17.52 6.93
N SER A 40 -12.48 -16.73 6.62
CA SER A 40 -13.57 -17.15 5.74
C SER A 40 -13.15 -17.10 4.27
N PHE A 41 -13.53 -18.12 3.51
CA PHE A 41 -13.22 -18.24 2.09
C PHE A 41 -14.48 -17.97 1.27
N TYR A 42 -14.35 -17.08 0.30
CA TYR A 42 -15.41 -16.67 -0.61
C TYR A 42 -14.99 -16.95 -2.04
N VAL A 43 -15.89 -17.51 -2.84
CA VAL A 43 -15.64 -17.83 -4.25
C VAL A 43 -16.65 -17.08 -5.10
N GLY A 44 -16.14 -16.32 -6.06
CA GLY A 44 -16.91 -15.50 -6.98
C GLY A 44 -16.33 -15.56 -8.38
N HIS A 45 -16.75 -14.62 -9.21
CA HIS A 45 -16.27 -14.50 -10.58
C HIS A 45 -15.96 -13.05 -10.94
N ALA A 46 -14.92 -12.85 -11.75
CA ALA A 46 -14.69 -11.57 -12.42
C ALA A 46 -15.80 -11.33 -13.46
N VAL A 47 -16.53 -10.22 -13.33
CA VAL A 47 -17.68 -9.89 -14.21
C VAL A 47 -17.21 -9.36 -15.56
N TYR A 48 -16.02 -8.77 -15.59
CA TYR A 48 -15.39 -8.24 -16.78
C TYR A 48 -13.96 -8.74 -16.85
N GLN A 49 -13.44 -8.80 -18.07
CA GLN A 49 -12.02 -9.07 -18.27
C GLN A 49 -11.17 -7.95 -17.64
N CYS A 50 -10.00 -8.33 -17.15
CA CYS A 50 -8.94 -7.43 -16.68
C CYS A 50 -7.67 -7.68 -17.48
N VAL A 51 -6.81 -6.67 -17.59
CA VAL A 51 -5.57 -6.73 -18.36
C VAL A 51 -4.40 -6.29 -17.48
N ASN A 52 -3.23 -6.88 -17.70
CA ASN A 52 -2.06 -6.63 -16.87
C ASN A 52 -1.56 -5.17 -16.95
N ASP A 53 -1.68 -4.57 -18.12
CA ASP A 53 -1.23 -3.24 -18.50
C ASP A 53 -2.28 -2.16 -18.23
N ALA A 54 -3.20 -2.42 -17.30
CA ALA A 54 -4.19 -1.44 -16.89
C ALA A 54 -3.51 -0.13 -16.45
N THR A 55 -3.86 0.97 -17.11
CA THR A 55 -3.29 2.29 -16.81
C THR A 55 -3.72 2.74 -15.43
N VAL A 56 -2.74 3.10 -14.60
CA VAL A 56 -2.96 3.76 -13.30
C VAL A 56 -2.96 5.28 -13.54
N PRO A 57 -3.92 6.03 -12.98
CA PRO A 57 -3.96 7.48 -13.13
C PRO A 57 -2.65 8.15 -12.69
N LEU A 58 -2.28 9.22 -13.39
CA LEU A 58 -1.15 10.05 -13.01
C LEU A 58 -1.43 10.74 -11.67
N ARG A 59 -0.39 10.86 -10.85
CA ARG A 59 -0.47 11.39 -9.49
C ARG A 59 -1.09 12.79 -9.38
N ASP A 60 -0.93 13.61 -10.42
CA ASP A 60 -1.38 15.00 -10.45
C ASP A 60 -2.68 15.19 -11.24
N ASP A 61 -3.37 14.10 -11.63
CA ASP A 61 -4.66 14.18 -12.29
C ASP A 61 -5.75 14.61 -11.28
N PRO A 62 -6.35 15.82 -11.43
CA PRO A 62 -7.34 16.34 -10.50
C PRO A 62 -8.73 15.71 -10.69
N SER A 63 -8.87 14.77 -11.63
CA SER A 63 -10.14 14.13 -11.93
C SER A 63 -10.66 13.31 -10.74
N THR A 64 -11.96 13.46 -10.46
CA THR A 64 -12.63 12.74 -9.37
C THR A 64 -13.88 12.02 -9.86
N CYS A 65 -14.27 10.94 -9.17
CA CYS A 65 -15.48 10.17 -9.47
C CYS A 65 -16.76 11.03 -9.41
N GLY A 66 -16.80 12.04 -8.53
CA GLY A 66 -17.96 12.94 -8.41
C GLY A 66 -18.25 13.75 -9.68
N GLY A 67 -17.20 14.10 -10.44
CA GLY A 67 -17.31 14.79 -11.73
C GLY A 67 -17.25 13.88 -12.96
N TYR A 68 -17.04 12.58 -12.78
CA TYR A 68 -16.81 11.65 -13.87
C TYR A 68 -18.09 11.37 -14.67
N VAL A 69 -18.02 11.57 -15.98
CA VAL A 69 -19.08 11.19 -16.92
C VAL A 69 -18.76 9.79 -17.45
N SER A 70 -19.52 8.80 -16.99
CA SER A 70 -19.30 7.40 -17.39
C SER A 70 -19.44 7.19 -18.90
N THR A 71 -18.37 6.69 -19.50
CA THR A 71 -18.29 6.32 -20.93
C THR A 71 -18.56 4.83 -21.16
N ALA A 72 -18.82 4.07 -20.10
CA ALA A 72 -19.02 2.61 -20.16
C ALA A 72 -20.14 2.15 -21.10
N LEU A 73 -21.14 3.00 -21.34
CA LEU A 73 -22.27 2.72 -22.24
C LEU A 73 -22.02 3.22 -23.66
N THR A 74 -21.11 4.17 -23.86
CA THR A 74 -20.79 4.73 -25.18
C THR A 74 -19.71 3.92 -25.87
N ASN A 75 -18.68 3.48 -25.13
CA ASN A 75 -17.64 2.59 -25.60
C ASN A 75 -17.47 1.46 -24.58
N THR A 76 -17.45 0.20 -25.04
CA THR A 76 -17.13 -0.93 -24.16
C THR A 76 -15.67 -0.82 -23.75
N PRO A 77 -15.36 -0.56 -22.46
CA PRO A 77 -13.98 -0.40 -22.04
C PRO A 77 -13.27 -1.75 -22.01
N GLN A 78 -11.96 -1.76 -22.25
CA GLN A 78 -11.15 -2.98 -22.22
C GLN A 78 -11.13 -3.62 -20.83
N TYR A 79 -11.19 -2.80 -19.77
CA TYR A 79 -11.30 -3.19 -18.37
C TYR A 79 -12.16 -2.17 -17.61
N ARG A 80 -12.66 -2.53 -16.43
CA ARG A 80 -13.45 -1.62 -15.59
C ARG A 80 -12.56 -0.66 -14.81
N GLN A 81 -13.07 0.55 -14.61
CA GLN A 81 -12.41 1.62 -13.87
C GLN A 81 -13.40 2.11 -12.82
N LEU A 82 -12.89 2.71 -11.75
CA LEU A 82 -13.69 3.10 -10.60
C LEU A 82 -14.88 3.97 -11.01
N GLY A 83 -14.68 4.99 -11.84
CA GLY A 83 -15.73 5.92 -12.29
C GLY A 83 -16.87 5.25 -13.07
N HIS A 84 -16.64 4.10 -13.71
CA HIS A 84 -17.69 3.35 -14.41
C HIS A 84 -18.76 2.85 -13.44
N VAL A 85 -18.38 2.53 -12.21
CA VAL A 85 -19.26 2.04 -11.14
C VAL A 85 -19.63 3.19 -10.21
N CYS A 86 -18.62 3.96 -9.83
CA CYS A 86 -18.65 5.03 -8.85
C CYS A 86 -18.85 6.39 -9.54
N ASN A 87 -20.11 6.76 -9.84
CA ASN A 87 -20.43 8.10 -10.31
C ASN A 87 -21.69 8.65 -9.64
N LYS A 88 -21.85 9.97 -9.66
CA LYS A 88 -22.95 10.70 -8.99
C LYS A 88 -24.36 10.23 -9.37
N LYS A 89 -24.55 9.60 -10.53
CA LYS A 89 -25.87 9.04 -10.93
C LYS A 89 -26.13 7.68 -10.29
N ASN A 90 -25.11 6.83 -10.21
CA ASN A 90 -25.19 5.48 -9.63
C ASN A 90 -25.18 5.48 -8.09
N PHE A 91 -24.59 6.51 -7.46
CA PHE A 91 -24.52 6.61 -6.00
C PHE A 91 -25.77 7.19 -5.33
N ARG A 92 -26.77 7.64 -6.09
CA ARG A 92 -28.03 8.18 -5.50
C ARG A 92 -28.78 7.18 -4.61
N CYS A 93 -28.37 5.91 -4.61
CA CYS A 93 -29.01 4.81 -3.90
C CYS A 93 -28.33 4.43 -2.56
N PHE A 94 -27.24 5.09 -2.14
CA PHE A 94 -26.57 4.82 -0.87
C PHE A 94 -26.79 5.95 0.16
N ASP A 95 -26.58 5.66 1.43
CA ASP A 95 -26.58 6.67 2.48
C ASP A 95 -25.41 7.66 2.29
N GLN A 96 -25.70 8.96 2.49
CA GLN A 96 -24.83 10.08 2.09
C GLN A 96 -23.41 10.06 2.66
N GLU A 97 -23.17 9.45 3.83
CA GLU A 97 -21.87 9.54 4.53
C GLU A 97 -20.78 8.66 3.90
N ASP A 98 -21.12 7.49 3.36
CA ASP A 98 -20.15 6.60 2.71
C ASP A 98 -19.86 6.99 1.25
N ILE A 99 -20.81 7.69 0.62
CA ILE A 99 -20.69 8.21 -0.77
C ILE A 99 -19.54 9.22 -0.88
N CYS A 100 -19.41 10.13 0.09
CA CYS A 100 -18.46 11.24 0.03
C CYS A 100 -17.00 10.79 -0.16
N LYS A 101 -16.65 9.60 0.35
CA LYS A 101 -15.26 9.09 0.28
C LYS A 101 -14.87 8.59 -1.10
N PHE A 102 -15.81 8.03 -1.86
CA PHE A 102 -15.53 7.52 -3.21
C PHE A 102 -15.63 8.61 -4.27
N GLU A 103 -16.45 9.64 -4.07
CA GLU A 103 -16.56 10.77 -5.00
C GLU A 103 -15.23 11.52 -5.19
N GLU A 104 -14.37 11.53 -4.17
CA GLU A 104 -13.05 12.18 -4.19
C GLU A 104 -11.94 11.33 -4.86
N LEU A 105 -12.18 10.05 -5.11
CA LEU A 105 -11.18 9.17 -5.71
C LEU A 105 -11.04 9.37 -7.22
N ASN A 106 -9.85 9.11 -7.76
CA ASN A 106 -9.62 9.22 -9.18
C ASN A 106 -10.45 8.17 -9.96
N PRO A 107 -11.24 8.58 -10.96
CA PRO A 107 -12.16 7.69 -11.66
C PRO A 107 -11.48 6.66 -12.55
N LEU A 108 -10.21 6.86 -12.92
CA LEU A 108 -9.47 5.99 -13.82
C LEU A 108 -8.78 4.83 -13.11
N LEU A 109 -8.89 4.74 -11.77
CA LEU A 109 -8.34 3.61 -11.01
C LEU A 109 -8.88 2.28 -11.57
N PRO A 110 -8.01 1.34 -12.00
CA PRO A 110 -8.45 0.06 -12.51
C PRO A 110 -9.02 -0.80 -11.39
N ILE A 111 -10.18 -1.41 -11.66
CA ILE A 111 -10.91 -2.25 -10.70
C ILE A 111 -11.24 -3.60 -11.31
N ILE A 112 -11.46 -4.57 -10.42
CA ILE A 112 -12.09 -5.85 -10.72
C ILE A 112 -13.50 -5.78 -10.16
N GLN A 113 -14.48 -5.83 -11.04
CA GLN A 113 -15.87 -6.04 -10.63
C GLN A 113 -16.08 -7.53 -10.44
N CYS A 114 -16.45 -7.90 -9.24
CA CYS A 114 -16.63 -9.25 -8.76
C CYS A 114 -18.14 -9.52 -8.58
N ASN A 115 -18.55 -10.76 -8.78
CA ASN A 115 -19.89 -11.21 -8.49
C ASN A 115 -19.86 -12.47 -7.63
N ARG A 116 -20.81 -12.55 -6.69
CA ARG A 116 -21.03 -13.66 -5.76
C ARG A 116 -19.92 -13.87 -4.72
N LEU A 117 -19.04 -12.89 -4.46
CA LEU A 117 -18.17 -13.01 -3.28
C LEU A 117 -19.01 -12.90 -2.00
N ASN A 118 -20.17 -12.23 -2.02
CA ASN A 118 -21.12 -12.17 -0.88
C ASN A 118 -20.45 -11.82 0.45
N PHE A 119 -19.49 -10.90 0.41
CA PHE A 119 -18.75 -10.53 1.61
C PHE A 119 -19.60 -9.61 2.50
N ARG A 120 -19.16 -9.40 3.74
CA ARG A 120 -19.87 -8.59 4.74
C ARG A 120 -18.94 -7.52 5.30
N GLU A 121 -19.43 -6.74 6.25
CA GLU A 121 -18.58 -5.83 7.01
C GLU A 121 -17.36 -6.54 7.60
N GLY A 122 -16.22 -5.86 7.63
CA GLY A 122 -14.93 -6.43 8.04
C GLY A 122 -14.11 -7.02 6.89
N CYS A 123 -14.64 -7.06 5.66
CA CYS A 123 -13.94 -7.65 4.53
C CYS A 123 -13.05 -6.69 3.71
N SER A 124 -13.10 -5.38 3.96
CA SER A 124 -12.26 -4.41 3.25
C SER A 124 -10.77 -4.70 3.44
N GLY A 125 -9.97 -4.56 2.38
CA GLY A 125 -8.54 -4.89 2.37
C GLY A 125 -8.23 -6.37 2.12
N SER A 126 -9.24 -7.22 1.92
CA SER A 126 -9.01 -8.66 1.71
C SER A 126 -8.39 -8.95 0.35
N PRO A 127 -7.39 -9.85 0.27
CA PRO A 127 -6.79 -10.22 -1.00
C PRO A 127 -7.76 -11.03 -1.86
N VAL A 128 -7.74 -10.74 -3.15
CA VAL A 128 -8.46 -11.49 -4.20
C VAL A 128 -7.45 -12.31 -4.98
N PHE A 129 -7.68 -13.61 -5.04
CA PHE A 129 -6.83 -14.61 -5.68
C PHE A 129 -7.44 -15.08 -7.00
N ASN A 130 -6.59 -15.33 -8.00
CA ASN A 130 -6.97 -16.08 -9.19
C ASN A 130 -6.91 -17.60 -8.93
N THR A 131 -7.24 -18.39 -9.95
CA THR A 131 -7.21 -19.87 -9.88
C THR A 131 -5.81 -20.47 -9.67
N LYS A 132 -4.75 -19.68 -9.85
CA LYS A 132 -3.36 -20.07 -9.60
C LYS A 132 -2.91 -19.77 -8.16
N GLY A 133 -3.75 -19.14 -7.34
CA GLY A 133 -3.39 -18.73 -5.97
C GLY A 133 -2.57 -17.43 -5.90
N GLU A 134 -2.51 -16.66 -6.99
CA GLU A 134 -1.84 -15.37 -7.05
C GLU A 134 -2.82 -14.24 -6.71
N ILE A 135 -2.34 -13.20 -6.02
CA ILE A 135 -3.13 -12.01 -5.67
C ILE A 135 -3.28 -11.13 -6.91
N VAL A 136 -4.50 -11.04 -7.42
CA VAL A 136 -4.89 -10.22 -8.58
C VAL A 136 -5.57 -8.91 -8.18
N GLY A 137 -5.97 -8.79 -6.92
CA GLY A 137 -6.53 -7.53 -6.42
C GLY A 137 -6.75 -7.53 -4.92
N MET A 138 -7.36 -6.45 -4.44
CA MET A 138 -7.70 -6.25 -3.05
C MET A 138 -9.10 -5.67 -2.95
N LEU A 139 -9.96 -6.32 -2.18
CA LEU A 139 -11.35 -5.92 -1.99
C LEU A 139 -11.44 -4.57 -1.29
N ILE A 140 -12.31 -3.67 -1.78
CA ILE A 140 -12.47 -2.33 -1.21
C ILE A 140 -13.88 -2.04 -0.71
N CYS A 141 -14.91 -2.36 -1.50
CA CYS A 141 -16.30 -2.04 -1.17
C CYS A 141 -17.28 -2.85 -2.02
N GLU A 142 -18.56 -2.83 -1.64
CA GLU A 142 -19.68 -3.31 -2.44
C GLU A 142 -20.46 -2.11 -2.98
N VAL A 143 -20.77 -2.10 -4.27
CA VAL A 143 -21.59 -1.06 -4.92
C VAL A 143 -22.56 -1.71 -5.89
N ASN A 144 -23.86 -1.46 -5.70
CA ASN A 144 -24.97 -1.92 -6.54
C ASN A 144 -25.01 -3.45 -6.68
N SER A 145 -24.90 -4.14 -5.54
CA SER A 145 -24.81 -5.61 -5.46
C SER A 145 -23.62 -6.20 -6.22
N CYS A 146 -22.60 -5.38 -6.50
CA CYS A 146 -21.36 -5.81 -7.10
C CYS A 146 -20.21 -5.56 -6.14
N ASP A 147 -19.41 -6.60 -5.99
CA ASP A 147 -18.23 -6.64 -5.15
C ASP A 147 -17.08 -5.95 -5.91
N ILE A 148 -16.41 -4.96 -5.34
CA ILE A 148 -15.36 -4.20 -6.04
C ILE A 148 -14.00 -4.45 -5.37
N ALA A 149 -13.02 -4.83 -6.19
CA ALA A 149 -11.62 -4.92 -5.79
C ALA A 149 -10.75 -3.96 -6.62
N LEU A 150 -9.73 -3.38 -6.00
CA LEU A 150 -8.65 -2.69 -6.70
C LEU A 150 -7.79 -3.71 -7.42
N HIS A 151 -7.46 -3.41 -8.69
CA HIS A 151 -6.59 -4.26 -9.49
C HIS A 151 -5.15 -4.29 -8.94
N VAL A 152 -4.46 -5.42 -9.08
CA VAL A 152 -3.08 -5.60 -8.57
C VAL A 152 -2.09 -4.56 -9.08
N THR A 153 -2.29 -4.00 -10.28
CA THR A 153 -1.42 -2.92 -10.80
C THR A 153 -1.38 -1.70 -9.87
N VAL A 154 -2.50 -1.34 -9.24
CA VAL A 154 -2.55 -0.24 -8.26
C VAL A 154 -1.72 -0.60 -7.02
N LEU A 155 -1.82 -1.85 -6.56
CA LEU A 155 -1.07 -2.34 -5.41
C LEU A 155 0.44 -2.35 -5.70
N LYS A 156 0.84 -2.80 -6.90
CA LYS A 156 2.24 -2.79 -7.34
C LYS A 156 2.80 -1.38 -7.37
N GLU A 157 2.05 -0.41 -7.89
CA GLU A 157 2.48 1.00 -7.94
C GLU A 157 2.61 1.58 -6.53
N PHE A 158 1.63 1.33 -5.66
CA PHE A 158 1.70 1.76 -4.27
C PHE A 158 2.93 1.19 -3.54
N LEU A 159 3.23 -0.10 -3.74
CA LEU A 159 4.38 -0.77 -3.13
C LEU A 159 5.71 -0.32 -3.71
N SER A 160 5.81 -0.12 -5.03
CA SER A 160 7.03 0.37 -5.68
C SER A 160 7.43 1.74 -5.12
N GLU A 161 6.46 2.65 -4.97
CA GLU A 161 6.67 3.95 -4.34
C GLU A 161 7.14 3.83 -2.89
N ALA A 162 6.51 2.96 -2.11
CA ALA A 162 6.86 2.75 -0.71
C ALA A 162 8.32 2.27 -0.58
N LEU A 163 8.73 1.32 -1.43
CA LEU A 163 10.09 0.80 -1.46
C LEU A 163 11.11 1.87 -1.89
N VAL A 164 10.81 2.69 -2.91
CA VAL A 164 11.68 3.81 -3.31
C VAL A 164 11.86 4.80 -2.15
N LYS A 165 10.77 5.19 -1.48
CA LYS A 165 10.82 6.11 -0.32
C LYS A 165 11.61 5.51 0.84
N MET A 166 11.51 4.20 1.08
CA MET A 166 12.28 3.51 2.11
C MET A 166 13.78 3.49 1.79
N ASN A 167 14.15 3.21 0.54
CA ASN A 167 15.56 3.16 0.10
C ASN A 167 16.21 4.55 0.14
N VAL A 168 15.53 5.59 -0.34
CA VAL A 168 16.02 6.99 -0.25
C VAL A 168 16.20 7.42 1.21
N SER A 169 15.32 6.98 2.11
CA SER A 169 15.42 7.26 3.54
C SER A 169 16.58 6.53 4.23
N GLN A 170 17.05 5.41 3.67
CA GLN A 170 18.22 4.67 4.16
C GLN A 170 19.53 5.30 3.68
N GLU A 171 19.64 5.65 2.40
CA GLU A 171 20.82 6.33 1.84
C GLU A 171 21.07 7.69 2.52
N GLY A 172 20.00 8.46 2.81
CA GLY A 172 20.11 9.73 3.54
C GLY A 172 20.57 9.57 5.01
N LYS A 173 20.26 8.43 5.64
CA LYS A 173 20.74 8.12 7.01
C LYS A 173 22.17 7.60 7.00
N GLU A 174 22.56 6.85 5.97
CA GLU A 174 23.91 6.33 5.79
C GLU A 174 24.90 7.45 5.43
N GLY A 175 24.55 8.35 4.51
CA GLY A 175 25.36 9.53 4.21
C GLY A 175 25.53 10.49 5.40
N ARG A 176 24.51 10.60 6.27
CA ARG A 176 24.60 11.39 7.51
C ARG A 176 25.51 10.73 8.55
N ARG A 177 25.46 9.39 8.67
CA ARG A 177 26.40 8.61 9.50
C ARG A 177 27.83 8.71 9.00
N GLU A 178 28.05 8.65 7.67
CA GLU A 178 29.38 8.83 7.08
C GLU A 178 29.92 10.24 7.32
N HIS A 179 29.11 11.28 7.14
CA HIS A 179 29.52 12.65 7.42
C HIS A 179 29.84 12.88 8.91
N GLU A 180 29.06 12.31 9.83
CA GLU A 180 29.33 12.36 11.27
C GLU A 180 30.58 11.56 11.67
N LEU A 181 30.81 10.38 11.09
CA LEU A 181 32.04 9.59 11.29
C LEU A 181 33.28 10.32 10.74
N HIS A 182 33.15 11.00 9.60
CA HIS A 182 34.24 11.76 8.99
C HIS A 182 34.55 13.05 9.76
N SER A 183 33.54 13.72 10.34
CA SER A 183 33.74 14.89 11.22
C SER A 183 34.40 14.49 12.55
N MET A 184 33.98 13.37 13.16
CA MET A 184 34.59 12.83 14.38
C MET A 184 36.05 12.39 14.17
N ARG A 185 36.39 11.83 13.00
CA ARG A 185 37.78 11.47 12.63
C ARG A 185 38.68 12.70 12.43
N ARG A 186 38.16 13.82 11.91
CA ARG A 186 38.91 15.08 11.77
C ARG A 186 39.20 15.74 13.12
N ASN A 187 38.25 15.72 14.06
CA ASN A 187 38.46 16.28 15.41
C ASN A 187 39.48 15.51 16.26
N LYS A 188 39.69 14.21 16.01
CA LYS A 188 40.73 13.42 16.70
C LYS A 188 42.15 13.67 16.20
N LYS A 189 42.34 14.15 14.95
CA LYS A 189 43.67 14.47 14.42
C LYS A 189 44.17 15.87 14.79
N GLY A 190 43.27 16.81 15.15
CA GLY A 190 43.64 18.17 15.57
C GLY A 190 44.11 18.30 17.02
N LYS A 191 43.99 17.25 17.85
CA LYS A 191 44.24 17.33 19.31
C LYS A 191 45.51 16.60 19.77
N LYS A 192 46.49 16.43 18.88
CA LYS A 192 47.79 15.78 19.17
C LYS A 192 49.04 16.62 18.87
N SER A 193 48.91 17.91 18.60
CA SER A 193 50.05 18.84 18.53
C SER A 193 49.79 20.02 19.46
N ASN A 194 50.31 19.94 20.67
CA ASN A 194 50.83 21.03 21.49
C ASN A 194 50.85 20.53 22.94
N ASN A 195 52.03 20.11 23.39
CA ASN A 195 52.51 20.26 24.75
C ASN A 195 53.98 19.83 24.77
N THR A 196 54.85 20.77 24.40
CA THR A 196 56.26 20.75 24.82
C THR A 196 56.37 21.74 25.98
N ALA A 197 56.97 21.27 27.05
CA ALA A 197 57.07 21.92 28.34
C ALA A 197 57.90 23.22 28.31
N THR A 198 57.52 24.18 29.16
CA THR A 198 58.49 24.94 29.95
C THR A 198 57.94 25.14 31.35
N ALA A 199 58.78 24.76 32.29
CA ALA A 199 58.54 24.77 33.72
C ALA A 199 58.69 26.19 34.29
N THR A 200 57.86 26.51 35.28
CA THR A 200 58.28 27.31 36.43
C THR A 200 57.42 26.91 37.63
N GLU A 201 58.12 26.77 38.74
CA GLU A 201 57.74 26.23 40.04
C GLU A 201 56.82 27.16 40.87
N PRO A 202 56.31 26.68 42.02
CA PRO A 202 55.01 27.04 42.56
C PRO A 202 55.08 28.07 43.67
N GLU A 203 53.97 28.78 43.92
CA GLU A 203 53.65 29.23 45.27
C GLU A 203 52.14 29.18 45.54
N GLY A 204 51.81 28.52 46.65
CA GLY A 204 50.90 29.08 47.64
C GLY A 204 49.39 28.92 47.43
N GLY A 205 48.76 28.28 48.43
CA GLY A 205 47.51 28.84 48.95
C GLY A 205 46.27 27.98 48.83
N ALA A 206 46.18 27.01 49.74
CA ALA A 206 45.05 26.80 50.65
C ALA A 206 43.58 27.00 50.17
N ASN A 207 42.85 25.89 50.37
CA ASN A 207 41.61 25.81 51.14
C ASN A 207 40.25 26.22 50.54
N HIS A 208 39.47 25.15 50.37
CA HIS A 208 38.21 24.87 51.09
C HIS A 208 36.84 25.22 50.48
N LYS A 209 36.00 24.18 50.63
CA LYS A 209 34.53 24.12 50.80
C LYS A 209 33.71 24.39 49.53
N ALA A 210 33.00 23.42 48.94
CA ALA A 210 31.99 22.46 49.43
C ALA A 210 30.59 23.07 49.62
N VAL A 211 29.59 22.25 49.26
CA VAL A 211 28.17 22.26 49.67
C VAL A 211 27.31 23.27 48.88
N ALA A 212 26.07 23.05 48.42
CA ALA A 212 24.99 22.05 48.52
C ALA A 212 24.02 22.31 47.35
N THR A 213 23.31 21.32 46.78
CA THR A 213 21.85 21.07 47.00
C THR A 213 21.01 22.34 47.23
N THR A 214 19.99 22.63 46.43
CA THR A 214 18.81 21.82 46.06
C THR A 214 18.18 22.37 44.79
#